data_AF-A0ABD2H881-F1
#
_entry.id   AF-A0ABD2H881-F1
#
_cell.length_a   1.000
_cell.length_b   1.000
_cell.length_c   1.000
_cell.angle_alpha   90.00
_cell.angle_beta   90.00
_cell.angle_gamma   90.00
#
_symmetry.space_group_name_H-M   'P 1'
#
loop_
_entity.id
_entity.type
_entity.pdbx_description
1 polymer ?
#
loop_
_entity_poly.entity_id
_entity_poly.type
_entity_poly.pdbx_seq_one_letter_code
_entity_poly.pdbx_strand_id
1 'polypeptide(L)'
;MLMSPLSPERTTTMNRFSSAVPDNEYLADSNVLFYLSDAVSQLLEHKEEYTHFGVIRYFAEYFSSVKNSNHVLFREYSYIMATPHNRASFIRVFWRCYRQIGKSGELLSMLEYRSLLQLLCPDFPLEPVQNAARIVLMDDAIDCLMSFSDFLFAFQLQFYYKEFLDGVLVIYQDLLAGKSPNTVIVPTSTSIEQLPPVAAEESDREQQQDGVEPSTLTQCVDAFCDRLKHSHPPRSCMREVLEQTNRISYYSFLMSLAKHEAINQAIGALPNKAEFLIDPEMDQELDKLIAQISVSPGSNSSGSAVGGLKEMLQRKASPRRNIHHRRRIEVESDGSTEETDSSEN
;
A
#
# COMPACT_ATOMS: atom_id res chain seq x y z
N MET A 1 -3.48 -38.64 26.42
CA MET A 1 -3.13 -38.27 25.04
C MET A 1 -4.44 -38.08 24.27
N LEU A 2 -4.92 -36.84 24.19
CA LEU A 2 -6.04 -36.48 23.33
C LEU A 2 -5.52 -35.35 22.44
N MET A 3 -5.22 -35.69 21.19
CA MET A 3 -4.83 -34.72 20.16
C MET A 3 -6.11 -34.06 19.65
N SER A 4 -6.25 -32.76 19.88
CA SER A 4 -7.26 -31.93 19.20
C SER A 4 -6.89 -31.78 17.73
N PRO A 5 -7.84 -31.86 16.78
CA PRO A 5 -7.54 -31.64 15.38
C PRO A 5 -7.32 -30.14 15.15
N LEU A 6 -6.16 -29.78 14.60
CA LEU A 6 -5.91 -28.44 14.06
C LEU A 6 -6.96 -28.13 12.99
N SER A 7 -7.61 -26.98 13.11
CA SER A 7 -8.42 -26.41 12.03
C SER A 7 -7.49 -26.04 10.86
N PRO A 8 -7.86 -26.35 9.60
CA PRO A 8 -7.01 -26.01 8.46
C PRO A 8 -7.03 -24.49 8.23
N GLU A 9 -5.83 -23.89 8.16
CA GLU A 9 -5.64 -22.52 7.69
C GLU A 9 -6.28 -22.35 6.30
N ARG A 10 -7.14 -21.35 6.17
CA ARG A 10 -7.90 -21.07 4.94
C ARG A 10 -7.04 -20.27 3.96
N THR A 11 -5.94 -20.86 3.49
CA THR A 11 -5.18 -20.40 2.32
C THR A 11 -5.53 -21.30 1.15
N THR A 12 -6.73 -21.12 0.59
CA THR A 12 -7.15 -21.86 -0.60
C THR A 12 -7.16 -20.90 -1.78
N THR A 13 -6.10 -20.95 -2.60
CA THR A 13 -6.20 -20.52 -4.00
C THR A 13 -7.28 -21.37 -4.65
N MET A 14 -8.48 -20.79 -4.79
CA MET A 14 -9.66 -21.52 -5.26
C MET A 14 -9.44 -22.06 -6.68
N ASN A 15 -9.56 -23.37 -6.82
CA ASN A 15 -9.42 -24.04 -8.10
C ASN A 15 -10.68 -23.76 -8.94
N ARG A 16 -10.55 -22.94 -9.97
CA ARG A 16 -11.62 -22.36 -10.82
C ARG A 16 -12.66 -23.35 -11.35
N PHE A 17 -12.33 -24.63 -11.43
CA PHE A 17 -13.16 -25.68 -12.00
C PHE A 17 -13.65 -26.71 -10.98
N SER A 18 -13.45 -26.46 -9.69
CA SER A 18 -14.07 -27.30 -8.66
C SER A 18 -15.55 -26.94 -8.53
N SER A 19 -16.43 -27.87 -8.89
CA SER A 19 -17.90 -27.77 -8.81
C SER A 19 -18.45 -27.59 -7.38
N ALA A 20 -17.59 -27.28 -6.40
CA ALA A 20 -17.88 -27.33 -4.97
C ALA A 20 -18.15 -25.96 -4.32
N VAL A 21 -17.83 -24.85 -4.99
CA VAL A 21 -18.05 -23.50 -4.44
C VAL A 21 -19.35 -22.92 -5.00
N PRO A 22 -20.35 -22.60 -4.16
CA PRO A 22 -21.57 -21.92 -4.59
C PRO A 22 -21.26 -20.61 -5.32
N ASP A 23 -22.00 -20.30 -6.39
CA ASP A 23 -21.78 -19.12 -7.24
C ASP A 23 -21.65 -17.81 -6.44
N ASN A 24 -22.47 -17.64 -5.40
CA ASN A 24 -22.45 -16.44 -4.54
C ASN A 24 -21.14 -16.32 -3.73
N GLU A 25 -20.57 -17.44 -3.30
CA GLU A 25 -19.31 -17.47 -2.54
C GLU A 25 -18.13 -17.17 -3.48
N TYR A 26 -18.13 -17.75 -4.69
CA TYR A 26 -17.14 -17.42 -5.71
C TYR A 26 -17.17 -15.93 -6.10
N LEU A 27 -18.36 -15.34 -6.29
CA LEU A 27 -18.50 -13.94 -6.65
C LEU A 27 -18.07 -12.99 -5.51
N ALA A 28 -18.37 -13.36 -4.27
CA ALA A 28 -17.93 -12.62 -3.09
C ALA A 28 -16.40 -12.64 -2.95
N ASP A 29 -15.78 -13.81 -3.08
CA ASP A 29 -14.33 -13.97 -2.88
C ASP A 29 -13.51 -13.36 -4.05
N SER A 30 -14.02 -13.46 -5.27
CA SER A 30 -13.31 -12.99 -6.46
C SER A 30 -13.39 -11.47 -6.68
N ASN A 31 -14.26 -10.76 -5.96
CA ASN A 31 -14.55 -9.33 -6.15
C ASN A 31 -14.91 -8.96 -7.61
N VAL A 32 -15.34 -9.92 -8.44
CA VAL A 32 -15.61 -9.70 -9.87
C VAL A 32 -16.73 -8.67 -10.08
N LEU A 33 -17.73 -8.66 -9.20
CA LEU A 33 -18.82 -7.68 -9.26
C LEU A 33 -18.34 -6.25 -9.03
N PHE A 34 -17.34 -6.04 -8.16
CA PHE A 34 -16.73 -4.73 -7.97
C PHE A 34 -16.09 -4.23 -9.26
N TYR A 35 -15.29 -5.07 -9.91
CA TYR A 35 -14.64 -4.74 -11.19
C TYR A 35 -15.63 -4.54 -12.33
N LEU A 36 -16.68 -5.35 -12.39
CA LEU A 36 -17.73 -5.18 -13.39
C LEU A 36 -18.48 -3.85 -13.19
N SER A 37 -18.83 -3.52 -11.94
CA SER A 37 -19.47 -2.25 -11.61
C SER A 37 -18.60 -1.07 -12.00
N ASP A 38 -17.30 -1.12 -11.66
CA ASP A 38 -16.36 -0.06 -12.01
C ASP A 38 -16.19 0.10 -13.53
N ALA A 39 -16.03 -1.00 -14.26
CA ALA A 39 -15.96 -0.99 -15.72
C ALA A 39 -17.22 -0.40 -16.37
N VAL A 40 -18.40 -0.76 -15.89
CA VAL A 40 -19.66 -0.21 -16.40
C VAL A 40 -19.76 1.29 -16.10
N SER A 41 -19.43 1.73 -14.87
CA SER A 41 -19.42 3.15 -14.51
C SER A 41 -18.50 3.96 -15.42
N GLN A 42 -17.27 3.50 -15.65
CA GLN A 42 -16.32 4.17 -16.53
C GLN A 42 -16.78 4.22 -17.99
N LEU A 43 -17.37 3.12 -18.48
CA LEU A 43 -17.93 3.05 -19.84
C LEU A 43 -19.06 4.06 -20.03
N LEU A 44 -19.91 4.24 -19.01
CA LEU A 44 -21.02 5.19 -19.05
C LEU A 44 -20.55 6.63 -18.97
N GLU A 45 -19.51 6.92 -18.17
CA GLU A 45 -18.91 8.25 -18.04
C GLU A 45 -18.22 8.72 -19.33
N HIS A 46 -17.58 7.80 -20.06
CA HIS A 46 -16.82 8.10 -21.28
C HIS A 46 -17.41 7.42 -22.52
N LYS A 47 -18.74 7.37 -22.58
CA LYS A 47 -19.49 6.60 -23.58
C LYS A 47 -19.10 6.91 -25.02
N GLU A 48 -18.87 8.18 -25.34
CA GLU A 48 -18.52 8.62 -26.69
C GLU A 48 -17.17 8.06 -27.15
N GLU A 49 -16.17 8.01 -26.27
CA GLU A 49 -14.84 7.50 -26.59
C GLU A 49 -14.87 5.97 -26.77
N TYR A 50 -15.46 5.24 -25.83
CA TYR A 50 -15.38 3.77 -25.83
C TYR A 50 -16.37 3.08 -26.76
N THR A 51 -17.50 3.71 -27.10
CA THR A 51 -18.42 3.13 -28.09
C THR A 51 -17.85 3.14 -29.51
N HIS A 52 -16.93 4.06 -29.83
CA HIS A 52 -16.23 4.07 -31.12
C HIS A 52 -15.29 2.87 -31.30
N PHE A 53 -14.68 2.37 -30.22
CA PHE A 53 -13.75 1.23 -30.25
C PHE A 53 -14.42 -0.13 -30.02
N GLY A 54 -15.71 -0.12 -29.66
CA GLY A 54 -16.54 -1.30 -29.41
C GLY A 54 -16.52 -1.75 -27.95
N VAL A 55 -17.71 -1.94 -27.39
CA VAL A 55 -17.93 -2.30 -25.97
C VAL A 55 -17.24 -3.61 -25.57
N ILE A 56 -17.24 -4.60 -26.46
CA ILE A 56 -16.58 -5.90 -26.19
C ILE A 56 -15.07 -5.71 -25.98
N ARG A 57 -14.45 -4.88 -26.82
CA ARG A 57 -13.01 -4.59 -26.74
C ARG A 57 -12.69 -3.83 -25.46
N TYR A 58 -13.52 -2.86 -25.09
CA TYR A 58 -13.38 -2.13 -23.83
C TYR A 58 -13.33 -3.07 -22.62
N PHE A 59 -14.31 -3.97 -22.47
CA PHE A 59 -14.32 -4.92 -21.35
C PHE A 59 -13.12 -5.87 -21.38
N ALA A 60 -12.73 -6.34 -22.56
CA ALA A 60 -11.54 -7.20 -22.70
C ALA A 60 -10.26 -6.47 -22.24
N GLU A 61 -10.08 -5.21 -22.63
CA GLU A 61 -8.93 -4.39 -22.22
C GLU A 61 -8.97 -4.06 -20.72
N TYR A 62 -10.15 -3.73 -20.17
CA TYR A 62 -10.32 -3.47 -18.74
C TYR A 62 -9.94 -4.70 -17.89
N PHE A 63 -10.52 -5.87 -18.17
CA PHE A 63 -10.22 -7.07 -17.39
C PHE A 63 -8.80 -7.60 -17.64
N SER A 64 -8.23 -7.35 -18.82
CA SER A 64 -6.80 -7.57 -19.06
C SER A 64 -5.94 -6.66 -18.17
N SER A 65 -6.33 -5.39 -18.00
CA SER A 65 -5.67 -4.46 -17.09
C SER A 65 -5.74 -4.95 -15.63
N VAL A 66 -6.92 -5.41 -15.18
CA VAL A 66 -7.11 -5.99 -13.83
C VAL A 66 -6.23 -7.21 -13.62
N LYS A 67 -6.23 -8.15 -14.59
CA LYS A 67 -5.40 -9.36 -14.56
C LYS A 67 -3.91 -9.02 -14.46
N ASN A 68 -3.48 -7.96 -15.15
CA ASN A 68 -2.07 -7.55 -15.22
C ASN A 68 -1.69 -6.52 -14.15
N SER A 69 -2.56 -6.23 -13.18
CA SER A 69 -2.34 -5.27 -12.09
C SER A 69 -2.15 -3.81 -12.50
N ASN A 70 -2.55 -3.42 -13.72
CA ASN A 70 -2.38 -2.04 -14.22
C ASN A 70 -3.59 -1.14 -13.95
N HIS A 71 -4.72 -1.71 -13.54
CA HIS A 71 -6.00 -1.03 -13.30
C HIS A 71 -6.01 -0.07 -12.10
N VAL A 72 -4.92 0.01 -11.35
CA VAL A 72 -4.76 0.85 -10.15
C VAL A 72 -4.02 2.16 -10.44
N LEU A 73 -3.44 2.31 -11.63
CA LEU A 73 -2.69 3.51 -12.02
C LEU A 73 -3.62 4.71 -12.17
N PHE A 74 -3.26 5.82 -11.53
CA PHE A 74 -3.99 7.10 -11.56
C PHE A 74 -5.43 7.00 -11.04
N ARG A 75 -5.68 6.05 -10.14
CA ARG A 75 -6.96 5.89 -9.45
C ARG A 75 -6.94 6.63 -8.12
N GLU A 76 -8.13 6.92 -7.63
CA GLU A 76 -8.33 7.47 -6.29
C GLU A 76 -7.93 6.45 -5.21
N TYR A 77 -7.52 6.94 -4.05
CA TYR A 77 -7.10 6.12 -2.92
C TYR A 77 -8.20 5.16 -2.46
N SER A 78 -9.45 5.63 -2.49
CA SER A 78 -10.64 4.84 -2.15
C SER A 78 -10.76 3.58 -3.00
N TYR A 79 -10.50 3.69 -4.32
CA TYR A 79 -10.53 2.57 -5.24
C TYR A 79 -9.37 1.60 -4.98
N ILE A 80 -8.17 2.11 -4.72
CA ILE A 80 -6.99 1.28 -4.44
C ILE A 80 -7.21 0.45 -3.18
N MET A 81 -7.85 1.01 -2.15
CA MET A 81 -8.12 0.32 -0.89
C MET A 81 -9.33 -0.65 -0.94
N ALA A 82 -10.14 -0.59 -2.01
CA ALA A 82 -11.43 -1.28 -2.06
C ALA A 82 -11.34 -2.82 -2.06
N THR A 83 -10.27 -3.40 -2.62
CA THR A 83 -10.10 -4.86 -2.64
C THR A 83 -8.66 -5.26 -2.30
N PRO A 84 -8.43 -6.48 -1.76
CA PRO A 84 -7.09 -6.99 -1.54
C PRO A 84 -6.24 -7.04 -2.82
N HIS A 85 -6.86 -7.39 -3.96
CA HIS A 85 -6.16 -7.42 -5.25
C HIS A 85 -5.73 -6.03 -5.71
N ASN A 86 -6.54 -4.99 -5.46
CA ASN A 86 -6.15 -3.60 -5.75
C ASN A 86 -4.96 -3.17 -4.90
N ARG A 87 -4.97 -3.46 -3.59
CA ARG A 87 -3.87 -3.15 -2.68
C ARG A 87 -2.56 -3.83 -3.11
N ALA A 88 -2.60 -5.14 -3.37
CA ALA A 88 -1.45 -5.89 -3.85
C ALA A 88 -0.95 -5.40 -5.22
N SER A 89 -1.87 -5.09 -6.14
CA SER A 89 -1.53 -4.55 -7.45
C SER A 89 -0.84 -3.20 -7.34
N PHE A 90 -1.30 -2.32 -6.44
CA PHE A 90 -0.70 -1.01 -6.22
C PHE A 90 0.71 -1.10 -5.64
N ILE A 91 0.93 -1.96 -4.64
CA ILE A 91 2.27 -2.26 -4.10
C ILE A 91 3.20 -2.74 -5.21
N ARG A 92 2.74 -3.66 -6.07
CA ARG A 92 3.51 -4.20 -7.19
C ARG A 92 3.84 -3.14 -8.24
N VAL A 93 2.89 -2.27 -8.57
CA VAL A 93 3.11 -1.16 -9.51
C VAL A 93 4.12 -0.18 -8.94
N PHE A 94 4.00 0.20 -7.67
CA PHE A 94 4.98 1.07 -7.01
C PHE A 94 6.38 0.47 -7.05
N TRP A 95 6.50 -0.82 -6.73
CA TRP A 95 7.75 -1.57 -6.87
C TRP A 95 8.32 -1.46 -8.29
N ARG A 96 7.53 -1.81 -9.32
CA ARG A 96 7.97 -1.77 -10.73
C ARG A 96 8.43 -0.38 -11.19
N CYS A 97 7.71 0.66 -10.79
CA CYS A 97 8.00 2.03 -11.21
C CYS A 97 9.29 2.58 -10.58
N TYR A 98 9.57 2.24 -9.32
CA TYR A 98 10.58 2.94 -8.52
C TYR A 98 11.73 2.06 -8.01
N ARG A 99 11.75 0.76 -8.37
CA ARG A 99 12.82 -0.16 -7.98
C ARG A 99 14.24 0.31 -8.32
N GLN A 100 14.41 1.14 -9.35
CA GLN A 100 15.73 1.69 -9.68
C GLN A 100 16.32 2.56 -8.55
N ILE A 101 15.49 3.17 -7.71
CA ILE A 101 15.92 3.89 -6.49
C ILE A 101 16.57 2.91 -5.50
N GLY A 102 16.00 1.72 -5.36
CA GLY A 102 16.62 0.66 -4.54
C GLY A 102 17.96 0.17 -5.10
N LYS A 103 18.11 0.14 -6.43
CA LYS A 103 19.36 -0.23 -7.09
C LYS A 103 20.45 0.85 -6.99
N SER A 104 20.07 2.12 -7.03
CA SER A 104 21.02 3.23 -6.84
C SER A 104 21.55 3.31 -5.40
N GLY A 105 20.83 2.70 -4.45
CA GLY A 105 21.16 2.76 -3.03
C GLY A 105 20.76 4.09 -2.39
N GLU A 106 19.97 4.91 -3.10
CA GLU A 106 19.45 6.16 -2.57
C GLU A 106 18.48 5.90 -1.42
N LEU A 107 18.64 6.69 -0.36
CA LEU A 107 17.74 6.70 0.78
C LEU A 107 16.80 7.90 0.64
N LEU A 108 15.52 7.69 0.91
CA LEU A 108 14.50 8.73 0.80
C LEU A 108 13.81 8.94 2.14
N SER A 109 13.40 10.19 2.37
CA SER A 109 12.53 10.58 3.48
C SER A 109 11.10 10.06 3.27
N MET A 110 10.33 10.06 4.36
CA MET A 110 8.89 9.74 4.34
C MET A 110 8.12 10.60 3.32
N LEU A 111 8.43 11.90 3.21
CA LEU A 111 7.72 12.82 2.32
C LEU A 111 8.07 12.60 0.85
N GLU A 112 9.29 12.17 0.55
CA GLU A 112 9.69 11.78 -0.80
C GLU A 112 8.97 10.51 -1.24
N TYR A 113 8.89 9.48 -0.37
CA TYR A 113 8.09 8.29 -0.67
C TYR A 113 6.62 8.60 -0.88
N ARG A 114 6.04 9.49 -0.07
CA ARG A 114 4.66 9.98 -0.30
C ARG A 114 4.53 10.64 -1.66
N SER A 115 5.49 11.48 -2.05
CA SER A 115 5.46 12.16 -3.35
C SER A 115 5.50 11.16 -4.51
N LEU A 116 6.30 10.10 -4.40
CA LEU A 116 6.32 9.01 -5.40
C LEU A 116 4.99 8.26 -5.45
N LEU A 117 4.37 7.96 -4.31
CA LEU A 117 3.03 7.35 -4.26
C LEU A 117 1.98 8.25 -4.91
N GLN A 118 2.08 9.57 -4.74
CA GLN A 118 1.18 10.56 -5.32
C GLN A 118 1.28 10.69 -6.83
N LEU A 119 2.42 10.33 -7.43
CA LEU A 119 2.54 10.21 -8.89
C LEU A 119 1.66 9.08 -9.45
N LEU A 120 1.36 8.04 -8.65
CA LEU A 120 0.52 6.92 -9.04
C LEU A 120 -0.93 7.06 -8.55
N CYS A 121 -1.15 7.70 -7.42
CA CYS A 121 -2.44 7.93 -6.76
C CYS A 121 -2.51 9.39 -6.28
N PRO A 122 -3.11 10.32 -7.04
CA PRO A 122 -2.99 11.76 -6.78
C PRO A 122 -3.43 12.21 -5.38
N ASP A 123 -4.40 11.51 -4.80
CA ASP A 123 -4.99 11.76 -3.47
C ASP A 123 -4.39 10.88 -2.37
N PHE A 124 -3.21 10.28 -2.56
CA PHE A 124 -2.61 9.38 -1.58
C PHE A 124 -2.39 10.06 -0.21
N PRO A 125 -2.94 9.50 0.89
CA PRO A 125 -2.89 10.08 2.22
C PRO A 125 -1.51 9.93 2.88
N LEU A 126 -1.23 10.77 3.88
CA LEU A 126 0.02 10.72 4.64
C LEU A 126 0.10 9.52 5.59
N GLU A 127 -1.03 9.15 6.20
CA GLU A 127 -1.08 8.19 7.31
C GLU A 127 -0.41 6.84 7.00
N PRO A 128 -0.67 6.15 5.86
CA PRO A 128 -0.03 4.87 5.59
C PRO A 128 1.50 4.97 5.43
N VAL A 129 1.98 6.09 4.89
CA VAL A 129 3.42 6.35 4.70
C VAL A 129 4.09 6.61 6.04
N GLN A 130 3.42 7.38 6.91
CA GLN A 130 3.90 7.65 8.27
C GLN A 130 3.92 6.37 9.12
N ASN A 131 2.88 5.55 9.03
CA ASN A 131 2.83 4.28 9.76
C ASN A 131 3.90 3.30 9.27
N ALA A 132 4.21 3.29 7.97
CA ALA A 132 5.33 2.52 7.43
C ALA A 132 6.68 3.06 7.93
N ALA A 133 6.84 4.38 7.97
CA ALA A 133 8.05 5.01 8.49
C ALA A 133 8.31 4.66 9.96
N ARG A 134 7.28 4.67 10.81
CA ARG A 134 7.40 4.25 12.23
C ARG A 134 7.72 2.77 12.43
N ILE A 135 7.45 1.92 11.44
CA ILE A 135 7.94 0.53 11.49
C ILE A 135 9.45 0.51 11.27
N VAL A 136 9.96 1.30 10.32
CA VAL A 136 11.38 1.26 9.90
C VAL A 136 12.28 2.06 10.83
N LEU A 137 11.80 3.24 11.24
CA LEU A 137 12.50 4.23 12.03
C LEU A 137 12.00 4.15 13.47
N MET A 138 12.87 4.42 14.44
CA MET A 138 12.46 4.59 15.83
C MET A 138 11.63 5.87 15.97
N ASP A 139 10.72 5.94 16.94
CA ASP A 139 9.75 7.05 17.08
C ASP A 139 10.40 8.45 17.10
N ASP A 140 11.64 8.57 17.58
CA ASP A 140 12.39 9.84 17.66
C ASP A 140 13.13 10.23 16.36
N ALA A 141 13.03 9.40 15.32
CA ALA A 141 13.86 9.48 14.11
C ALA A 141 13.04 9.52 12.81
N ILE A 142 11.79 10.01 12.83
CA ILE A 142 10.88 10.01 11.66
C ILE A 142 11.43 10.83 10.48
N ASP A 143 12.31 11.80 10.74
CA ASP A 143 12.97 12.61 9.71
C ASP A 143 14.18 11.90 9.06
N CYS A 144 14.54 10.69 9.50
CA CYS A 144 15.60 9.92 8.89
C CYS A 144 15.22 9.35 7.52
N LEU A 145 16.24 9.12 6.70
CA LEU A 145 16.08 8.51 5.39
C LEU A 145 15.97 7.00 5.52
N MET A 146 15.14 6.38 4.69
CA MET A 146 14.91 4.93 4.65
C MET A 146 15.35 4.37 3.31
N SER A 147 15.77 3.10 3.31
CA SER A 147 16.03 2.38 2.07
C SER A 147 14.72 2.01 1.37
N PHE A 148 14.76 1.88 0.04
CA PHE A 148 13.60 1.46 -0.75
C PHE A 148 13.04 0.11 -0.28
N SER A 149 13.92 -0.83 0.07
CA SER A 149 13.51 -2.15 0.56
C SER A 149 12.80 -2.06 1.90
N ASP A 150 13.40 -1.36 2.88
CA ASP A 150 12.83 -1.28 4.23
C ASP A 150 11.49 -0.56 4.22
N PHE A 151 11.40 0.57 3.50
CA PHE A 151 10.15 1.29 3.32
C PHE A 151 9.10 0.39 2.66
N LEU A 152 9.42 -0.29 1.57
CA LEU A 152 8.41 -1.00 0.78
C LEU A 152 7.85 -2.23 1.50
N PHE A 153 8.67 -2.97 2.26
CA PHE A 153 8.16 -4.09 3.06
C PHE A 153 7.32 -3.61 4.26
N ALA A 154 7.72 -2.53 4.93
CA ALA A 154 6.91 -1.91 5.98
C ALA A 154 5.59 -1.36 5.43
N PHE A 155 5.64 -0.68 4.28
CA PHE A 155 4.48 -0.17 3.57
C PHE A 155 3.56 -1.29 3.12
N GLN A 156 4.09 -2.38 2.56
CA GLN A 156 3.31 -3.54 2.18
C GLN A 156 2.52 -4.11 3.36
N LEU A 157 3.15 -4.27 4.53
CA LEU A 157 2.49 -4.75 5.75
C LEU A 157 1.35 -3.79 6.16
N GLN A 158 1.66 -2.50 6.31
CA GLN A 158 0.71 -1.46 6.72
C GLN A 158 -0.48 -1.31 5.76
N PHE A 159 -0.19 -1.36 4.48
CA PHE A 159 -1.15 -1.09 3.44
C PHE A 159 -2.08 -2.27 3.17
N TYR A 160 -1.52 -3.48 3.12
CA TYR A 160 -2.29 -4.67 2.78
C TYR A 160 -3.14 -5.15 3.95
N TYR A 161 -2.56 -5.21 5.15
CA TYR A 161 -3.20 -5.73 6.37
C TYR A 161 -3.75 -4.64 7.30
N LYS A 162 -4.12 -3.47 6.76
CA LYS A 162 -4.56 -2.29 7.54
C LYS A 162 -5.56 -2.65 8.65
N GLU A 163 -6.66 -3.32 8.31
CA GLU A 163 -7.73 -3.62 9.26
C GLU A 163 -7.27 -4.56 10.37
N PHE A 164 -6.36 -5.48 10.05
CA PHE A 164 -5.76 -6.37 11.04
C PHE A 164 -4.88 -5.57 12.01
N LEU A 165 -3.99 -4.73 11.49
CA LEU A 165 -3.06 -3.94 12.30
C LEU A 165 -3.78 -2.93 13.20
N ASP A 166 -4.81 -2.26 12.68
CA ASP A 166 -5.66 -1.35 13.45
C ASP A 166 -6.28 -2.08 14.66
N GLY A 167 -6.73 -3.33 14.47
CA GLY A 167 -7.25 -4.17 15.55
C GLY A 167 -6.18 -4.64 16.54
N VAL A 168 -5.00 -5.04 16.07
CA VAL A 168 -3.88 -5.44 16.94
C VAL A 168 -3.39 -4.29 17.79
N LEU A 169 -3.38 -3.06 17.26
CA LEU A 169 -3.00 -1.87 18.03
C LEU A 169 -3.93 -1.66 19.24
N VAL A 170 -5.25 -1.81 19.04
CA VAL A 170 -6.22 -1.72 20.14
C VAL A 170 -5.97 -2.79 21.19
N ILE A 171 -5.75 -4.05 20.76
CA ILE A 171 -5.43 -5.17 21.65
C ILE A 171 -4.17 -4.85 22.47
N TYR A 172 -3.13 -4.37 21.81
CA TYR A 172 -1.87 -4.03 22.45
C TYR A 172 -2.02 -2.91 23.49
N GLN A 173 -2.76 -1.84 23.16
CA GLN A 173 -3.06 -0.74 24.08
C GLN A 173 -3.90 -1.20 25.29
N ASP A 174 -4.88 -2.07 25.07
CA ASP A 174 -5.69 -2.63 26.14
C ASP A 174 -4.85 -3.48 27.11
N LEU A 175 -3.91 -4.29 26.57
CA LEU A 175 -2.99 -5.08 27.38
C LEU A 175 -2.01 -4.20 28.17
N LEU A 176 -1.49 -3.12 27.57
CA LEU A 176 -0.69 -2.12 28.29
C LEU A 176 -1.48 -1.43 29.41
N ALA A 177 -2.77 -1.19 29.21
CA ALA A 177 -3.67 -0.64 30.23
C ALA A 177 -4.08 -1.67 31.31
N GLY A 178 -3.56 -2.91 31.25
CA GLY A 178 -3.86 -3.98 32.22
C GLY A 178 -5.20 -4.69 32.00
N LYS A 179 -5.88 -4.47 30.86
CA LYS A 179 -7.09 -5.21 30.52
C LYS A 179 -6.70 -6.59 29.99
N SER A 180 -6.75 -7.58 30.86
CA SER A 180 -6.51 -8.98 30.47
C SER A 180 -7.80 -9.61 29.94
N PRO A 181 -7.73 -10.62 29.05
CA PRO A 181 -8.90 -11.38 28.62
C PRO A 181 -9.62 -12.10 29.78
N ASN A 182 -8.96 -12.23 30.94
CA ASN A 182 -9.51 -12.84 32.16
C ASN A 182 -9.98 -11.79 33.20
N THR A 183 -10.00 -10.50 32.86
CA THR A 183 -10.44 -9.46 33.81
C THR A 183 -11.95 -9.58 34.02
N VAL A 184 -12.33 -10.21 35.14
CA VAL A 184 -13.71 -10.19 35.66
C VAL A 184 -13.99 -8.79 36.19
N ILE A 185 -14.77 -8.00 35.45
CA ILE A 185 -15.28 -6.73 35.95
C ILE A 185 -16.37 -7.05 36.97
N VAL A 186 -15.99 -7.09 38.25
CA VAL A 186 -16.96 -7.16 39.34
C VAL A 186 -17.61 -5.78 39.48
N PRO A 187 -18.94 -5.65 39.37
CA PRO A 187 -19.60 -4.39 39.64
C PRO A 187 -19.55 -4.12 41.15
N THR A 188 -18.50 -3.44 41.61
CA THR A 188 -18.46 -2.96 43.00
C THR A 188 -19.29 -1.69 43.08
N SER A 189 -20.44 -1.80 43.72
CA SER A 189 -21.32 -0.71 44.10
C SER A 189 -20.51 0.40 44.79
N THR A 190 -20.78 1.65 44.39
CA THR A 190 -20.21 2.88 44.93
C THR A 190 -20.26 2.92 46.46
N SER A 191 -19.10 2.97 47.11
CA SER A 191 -18.94 3.52 48.46
C SER A 191 -17.69 4.39 48.47
N ILE A 192 -17.93 5.70 48.52
CA ILE A 192 -16.93 6.71 48.82
C ILE A 192 -16.58 6.55 50.30
N GLU A 193 -15.37 6.10 50.62
CA GLU A 193 -14.78 6.35 51.93
C GLU A 193 -13.25 6.39 51.84
N GLN A 194 -12.70 7.35 52.56
CA GLN A 194 -11.39 7.96 52.36
C GLN A 194 -10.24 7.02 52.74
N LEU A 195 -9.17 7.01 51.95
CA LEU A 195 -7.85 6.54 52.35
C LEU A 195 -6.77 7.58 51.97
N PRO A 196 -5.66 7.68 52.75
CA PRO A 196 -4.87 8.90 52.92
C PRO A 196 -3.85 9.12 51.78
N PRO A 197 -3.31 10.35 51.63
CA PRO A 197 -2.27 10.63 50.64
C PRO A 197 -0.93 10.10 51.16
N VAL A 198 -0.54 8.91 50.72
CA VAL A 198 0.86 8.45 50.85
C VAL A 198 1.60 8.96 49.63
N ALA A 199 2.21 10.13 49.79
CA ALA A 199 3.35 10.54 49.00
C ALA A 199 4.50 9.53 49.20
N ALA A 200 5.30 9.34 48.15
CA ALA A 200 6.51 8.50 48.04
C ALA A 200 6.30 7.04 47.59
N GLU A 201 5.87 6.85 46.33
CA GLU A 201 6.43 5.85 45.38
C GLU A 201 6.27 6.35 43.91
N GLU A 202 6.47 7.65 43.68
CA GLU A 202 6.48 8.24 42.32
C GLU A 202 7.83 8.11 41.60
N SER A 203 8.78 7.34 42.15
CA SER A 203 10.10 7.12 41.55
C SER A 203 10.36 5.70 41.05
N ASP A 204 9.35 4.80 41.04
CA ASP A 204 9.51 3.41 40.57
C ASP A 204 8.49 2.97 39.49
N ARG A 205 7.61 3.87 39.02
CA ARG A 205 6.68 3.58 37.91
C ARG A 205 7.19 3.96 36.53
N GLU A 206 8.28 4.72 36.45
CA GLU A 206 8.85 5.17 35.16
C GLU A 206 9.86 4.18 34.55
N GLN A 207 10.06 3.00 35.17
CA GLN A 207 11.05 2.01 34.71
C GLN A 207 10.56 0.55 34.71
N GLN A 208 9.26 0.28 34.94
CA GLN A 208 8.69 -1.06 34.77
C GLN A 208 8.34 -1.36 33.30
N GLN A 209 9.39 -1.67 32.54
CA GLN A 209 9.39 -2.57 31.38
C GLN A 209 8.34 -2.27 30.30
N ASP A 210 8.72 -1.46 29.31
CA ASP A 210 7.92 -1.17 28.12
C ASP A 210 7.65 -2.46 27.30
N GLY A 211 6.39 -2.76 27.00
CA GLY A 211 5.99 -3.91 26.18
C GLY A 211 5.07 -4.93 26.85
N VAL A 212 4.41 -5.77 26.06
CA VAL A 212 3.42 -6.76 26.50
C VAL A 212 4.03 -8.17 26.51
N GLU A 213 3.49 -9.06 27.34
CA GLU A 213 3.90 -10.47 27.39
C GLU A 213 3.43 -11.22 26.12
N PRO A 214 4.33 -11.95 25.43
CA PRO A 214 4.03 -12.54 24.12
C PRO A 214 2.89 -13.57 24.10
N SER A 215 2.78 -14.43 25.12
CA SER A 215 1.76 -15.48 25.11
C SER A 215 0.35 -14.92 25.26
N THR A 216 0.18 -13.88 26.08
CA THR A 216 -1.07 -13.13 26.24
C THR A 216 -1.44 -12.40 24.95
N LEU A 217 -0.47 -11.73 24.32
CA LEU A 217 -0.69 -11.06 23.03
C LEU A 217 -1.07 -12.08 21.95
N THR A 218 -0.37 -13.23 21.88
CA THR A 218 -0.66 -14.33 20.95
C THR A 218 -2.10 -14.81 21.10
N GLN A 219 -2.55 -15.08 22.33
CA GLN A 219 -3.91 -15.54 22.60
C GLN A 219 -4.96 -14.53 22.12
N CYS A 220 -4.77 -13.24 22.41
CA CYS A 220 -5.69 -12.19 21.99
C CYS A 220 -5.71 -12.02 20.47
N VAL A 221 -4.55 -12.07 19.81
CA VAL A 221 -4.43 -11.97 18.35
C VAL A 221 -5.06 -13.19 17.66
N ASP A 222 -4.86 -14.41 18.16
CA ASP A 222 -5.49 -15.62 17.61
C ASP A 222 -7.02 -15.54 17.70
N ALA A 223 -7.56 -15.12 18.85
CA ALA A 223 -9.00 -14.91 19.04
C ALA A 223 -9.57 -13.75 18.21
N PHE A 224 -8.75 -12.75 17.87
CA PHE A 224 -9.13 -11.68 16.95
C PHE A 224 -9.19 -12.19 15.51
N CYS A 225 -8.19 -12.95 15.08
CA CYS A 225 -8.14 -13.57 13.75
C CYS A 225 -9.33 -14.51 13.49
N ASP A 226 -9.88 -15.19 14.51
CA ASP A 226 -11.08 -16.03 14.35
C ASP A 226 -12.33 -15.24 13.93
N ARG A 227 -12.38 -13.95 14.28
CA ARG A 227 -13.55 -13.08 14.06
C ARG A 227 -13.33 -12.09 12.91
N LEU A 228 -12.08 -11.88 12.51
CA LEU A 228 -11.72 -10.93 11.47
C LEU A 228 -12.13 -11.46 10.10
N LYS A 229 -12.89 -10.67 9.34
CA LYS A 229 -13.30 -10.99 7.96
C LYS A 229 -12.26 -10.60 6.91
N HIS A 230 -11.35 -9.70 7.27
CA HIS A 230 -10.31 -9.18 6.39
C HIS A 230 -9.06 -10.07 6.44
N SER A 231 -8.18 -9.89 5.45
CA SER A 231 -6.89 -10.58 5.41
C SER A 231 -6.06 -10.28 6.67
N HIS A 232 -5.35 -11.29 7.15
CA HIS A 232 -4.35 -11.18 8.21
C HIS A 232 -3.13 -12.05 7.86
N PRO A 233 -1.95 -11.79 8.43
CA PRO A 233 -0.79 -12.65 8.23
C PRO A 233 -1.06 -14.11 8.67
N PRO A 234 -0.37 -15.12 8.09
CA PRO A 234 -0.48 -16.50 8.55
C PRO A 234 -0.22 -16.63 10.05
N ARG A 235 -1.05 -17.42 10.76
CA ARG A 235 -0.99 -17.48 12.23
C ARG A 235 0.29 -18.15 12.72
N SER A 236 0.74 -19.15 11.98
CA SER A 236 2.03 -19.80 12.19
C SER A 236 3.18 -18.79 12.22
N CYS A 237 3.27 -17.90 11.23
CA CYS A 237 4.30 -16.86 11.16
C CYS A 237 4.19 -15.84 12.29
N MET A 238 2.97 -15.41 12.64
CA MET A 238 2.79 -14.46 13.75
C MET A 238 3.24 -15.06 15.09
N ARG A 239 2.92 -16.33 15.34
CA ARG A 239 3.35 -17.04 16.55
C ARG A 239 4.87 -17.18 16.60
N GLU A 240 5.49 -17.55 15.49
CA GLU A 240 6.95 -17.60 15.37
C GLU A 240 7.61 -16.27 15.73
N VAL A 241 7.06 -15.14 15.24
CA VAL A 241 7.58 -13.80 15.57
C VAL A 241 7.41 -13.47 17.06
N LEU A 242 6.26 -13.80 17.65
CA LEU A 242 5.97 -13.51 19.06
C LEU A 242 6.82 -14.36 20.02
N GLU A 243 7.16 -15.59 19.66
CA GLU A 243 7.95 -16.51 20.51
C GLU A 243 9.44 -16.13 20.63
N GLN A 244 9.94 -15.18 19.82
CA GLN A 244 11.36 -14.82 19.77
C GLN A 244 11.85 -13.94 20.94
N THR A 245 10.94 -13.33 21.71
CA THR A 245 11.31 -12.30 22.71
C THR A 245 10.47 -12.44 23.98
N ASN A 246 11.00 -11.97 25.12
CA ASN A 246 10.32 -12.08 26.41
C ASN A 246 9.29 -10.96 26.64
N ARG A 247 9.50 -9.78 26.03
CA ARG A 247 8.58 -8.64 26.03
C ARG A 247 8.58 -8.00 24.65
N ILE A 248 7.41 -7.59 24.19
CA ILE A 248 7.20 -7.13 22.82
C ILE A 248 6.61 -5.73 22.85
N SER A 249 7.23 -4.80 22.12
CA SER A 249 6.61 -3.53 21.80
C SER A 249 5.81 -3.65 20.50
N TYR A 250 4.81 -2.79 20.31
CA TYR A 250 3.99 -2.83 19.09
C TYR A 250 4.85 -2.68 17.83
N TYR A 251 5.76 -1.70 17.79
CA TYR A 251 6.59 -1.46 16.62
C TYR A 251 7.68 -2.52 16.43
N SER A 252 8.21 -3.13 17.51
CA SER A 252 9.14 -4.25 17.33
C SER A 252 8.44 -5.47 16.72
N PHE A 253 7.18 -5.73 17.12
CA PHE A 253 6.35 -6.74 16.48
C PHE A 253 6.13 -6.46 14.99
N LEU A 254 5.71 -5.24 14.64
CA LEU A 254 5.48 -4.87 13.24
C LEU A 254 6.76 -4.94 12.40
N MET A 255 7.89 -4.52 12.94
CA MET A 255 9.20 -4.61 12.28
C MET A 255 9.53 -6.07 11.95
N SER A 256 9.33 -6.99 12.89
CA SER A 256 9.56 -8.41 12.68
C SER A 256 8.60 -9.00 11.65
N LEU A 257 7.31 -8.63 11.67
CA LEU A 257 6.35 -9.06 10.65
C LEU A 257 6.73 -8.56 9.25
N ALA A 258 7.16 -7.30 9.11
CA ALA A 258 7.53 -6.71 7.83
C ALA A 258 8.76 -7.41 7.22
N LYS A 259 9.67 -7.90 8.06
CA LYS A 259 10.87 -8.63 7.63
C LYS A 259 10.63 -10.12 7.40
N HIS A 260 9.49 -10.65 7.80
CA HIS A 260 9.20 -12.08 7.74
C HIS A 260 8.90 -12.54 6.30
N GLU A 261 9.75 -13.42 5.77
CA GLU A 261 9.69 -13.83 4.36
C GLU A 261 8.36 -14.50 3.98
N ALA A 262 7.89 -15.46 4.78
CA ALA A 262 6.63 -16.15 4.51
C ALA A 262 5.40 -15.22 4.53
N ILE A 263 5.42 -14.15 5.34
CA ILE A 263 4.34 -13.15 5.37
C ILE A 263 4.36 -12.34 4.06
N ASN A 264 5.56 -11.93 3.64
CA ASN A 264 5.75 -11.20 2.38
C ASN A 264 5.33 -12.05 1.18
N GLN A 265 5.65 -13.34 1.17
CA GLN A 265 5.21 -14.29 0.15
C GLN A 265 3.69 -14.51 0.17
N ALA A 266 3.06 -14.56 1.35
CA ALA A 266 1.62 -14.73 1.48
C ALA A 266 0.83 -13.56 0.87
N ILE A 267 1.36 -12.33 0.93
CA ILE A 267 0.77 -11.17 0.25
C ILE A 267 0.92 -11.31 -1.28
N GLY A 268 2.07 -11.81 -1.74
CA GLY A 268 2.34 -12.10 -3.15
C GLY A 268 2.44 -10.88 -4.06
N ALA A 269 2.55 -9.67 -3.50
CA ALA A 269 2.66 -8.44 -4.28
C ALA A 269 4.09 -8.22 -4.82
N LEU A 270 5.10 -8.56 -4.01
CA LEU A 270 6.52 -8.33 -4.26
C LEU A 270 7.27 -9.64 -4.55
N PRO A 271 8.39 -9.62 -5.30
CA PRO A 271 9.29 -10.77 -5.40
C PRO A 271 9.95 -11.13 -4.07
N ASN A 272 10.59 -12.29 -4.03
CA ASN A 272 11.43 -12.69 -2.91
C ASN A 272 12.60 -11.71 -2.73
N LYS A 273 13.11 -11.60 -1.50
CA LYS A 273 14.16 -10.61 -1.15
C LYS A 273 15.41 -10.71 -2.04
N ALA A 274 15.79 -11.92 -2.46
CA ALA A 274 16.93 -12.16 -3.36
C ALA A 274 16.73 -11.59 -4.77
N GLU A 275 15.47 -11.53 -5.24
CA GLU A 275 15.09 -11.06 -6.58
C GLU A 275 14.41 -9.69 -6.53
N PHE A 276 14.28 -9.09 -5.34
CA PHE A 276 13.55 -7.85 -5.11
C PHE A 276 14.09 -6.69 -5.95
N LEU A 277 15.40 -6.65 -6.17
CA LEU A 277 16.07 -5.70 -7.04
C LEU A 277 16.44 -6.32 -8.40
N ILE A 278 15.70 -7.31 -8.91
CA ILE A 278 15.91 -7.96 -10.23
C ILE A 278 14.58 -8.01 -11.02
N ASP A 279 14.53 -7.40 -12.22
CA ASP A 279 13.41 -7.47 -13.16
C ASP A 279 14.01 -7.42 -14.58
N PRO A 280 14.38 -8.58 -15.15
CA PRO A 280 15.13 -8.62 -16.40
C PRO A 280 14.37 -7.99 -17.58
N GLU A 281 13.05 -8.09 -17.60
CA GLU A 281 12.22 -7.55 -18.68
C GLU A 281 12.23 -6.02 -18.64
N MET A 282 11.95 -5.44 -17.47
CA MET A 282 11.98 -3.98 -17.30
C MET A 282 13.38 -3.40 -17.41
N ASP A 283 14.38 -4.09 -16.88
CA ASP A 283 15.78 -3.65 -16.96
C ASP A 283 16.24 -3.61 -18.44
N GLN A 284 15.89 -4.62 -19.25
CA GLN A 284 16.17 -4.61 -20.69
C GLN A 284 15.44 -3.50 -21.45
N GLU A 285 14.17 -3.24 -21.15
CA GLU A 285 13.41 -2.15 -21.79
C GLU A 285 13.98 -0.77 -21.42
N LEU A 286 14.43 -0.61 -20.18
CA LEU A 286 15.11 0.61 -19.74
C LEU A 286 16.44 0.80 -20.47
N ASP A 287 17.26 -0.25 -20.60
CA ASP A 287 18.52 -0.20 -21.34
C ASP A 287 18.31 0.18 -22.82
N LYS A 288 17.26 -0.37 -23.46
CA LYS A 288 16.87 0.00 -24.83
C LYS A 288 16.48 1.47 -24.92
N LEU A 289 15.74 1.99 -23.95
CA LEU A 289 15.32 3.40 -23.93
C LEU A 289 16.53 4.34 -23.74
N ILE A 290 17.44 4.00 -22.82
CA ILE A 290 18.68 4.76 -22.60
C ILE A 290 19.51 4.78 -23.89
N ALA A 291 19.68 3.63 -24.55
CA ALA A 291 20.40 3.56 -25.83
C ALA A 291 19.75 4.44 -26.92
N GLN A 292 18.43 4.51 -27.00
CA GLN A 292 17.73 5.39 -27.95
C GLN A 292 17.95 6.88 -27.66
N ILE A 293 18.00 7.26 -26.37
CA ILE A 293 18.25 8.64 -25.95
C ILE A 293 19.71 9.02 -26.24
N SER A 294 20.67 8.14 -25.94
CA SER A 294 22.10 8.38 -26.16
C SER A 294 22.50 8.44 -27.64
N VAL A 295 21.71 7.87 -28.55
CA VAL A 295 21.97 7.85 -30.00
C VAL A 295 21.30 9.01 -30.74
N SER A 296 20.45 9.82 -30.09
CA SER A 296 19.87 11.02 -30.71
C SER A 296 20.91 12.16 -30.76
N PRO A 297 21.47 12.52 -31.94
CA PRO A 297 22.39 13.65 -32.03
C PRO A 297 21.58 14.93 -31.83
N GLY A 298 22.10 15.85 -31.02
CA GLY A 298 21.49 17.16 -30.80
C GLY A 298 21.10 17.85 -32.11
N SER A 299 19.91 18.44 -32.08
CA SER A 299 19.43 19.44 -33.03
C SER A 299 20.41 20.62 -33.12
N ASN A 300 21.40 20.51 -33.99
CA ASN A 300 22.17 21.66 -34.47
C ASN A 300 21.53 22.20 -35.74
N SER A 301 20.72 23.24 -35.63
CA SER A 301 20.53 24.19 -36.74
C SER A 301 20.18 25.58 -36.20
N SER A 302 21.21 26.38 -35.96
CA SER A 302 21.13 27.83 -36.07
C SER A 302 21.14 28.19 -37.56
N GLY A 303 20.03 28.73 -38.07
CA GLY A 303 19.91 29.19 -39.45
C GLY A 303 18.48 29.62 -39.80
N SER A 304 18.25 30.93 -39.82
CA SER A 304 17.01 31.57 -40.27
C SER A 304 16.68 31.23 -41.74
N ALA A 305 15.47 30.72 -42.01
CA ALA A 305 14.68 31.07 -43.19
C ALA A 305 13.28 30.43 -43.14
N VAL A 306 12.30 31.27 -43.47
CA VAL A 306 10.86 31.07 -43.60
C VAL A 306 10.51 29.89 -44.53
N GLY A 307 9.50 29.09 -44.14
CA GLY A 307 8.61 28.43 -45.10
C GLY A 307 8.38 26.92 -44.91
N GLY A 308 7.15 26.57 -44.54
CA GLY A 308 6.50 25.34 -45.01
C GLY A 308 6.79 24.05 -44.24
N LEU A 309 6.09 23.84 -43.11
CA LEU A 309 5.81 22.51 -42.56
C LEU A 309 4.38 22.50 -41.99
N LYS A 310 3.42 22.72 -42.88
CA LYS A 310 2.03 22.28 -42.70
C LYS A 310 1.99 20.87 -43.29
N GLU A 311 1.42 19.93 -42.53
CA GLU A 311 1.22 18.51 -42.89
C GLU A 311 2.46 17.60 -42.86
N MET A 312 2.67 16.90 -41.74
CA MET A 312 3.01 15.45 -41.72
C MET A 312 3.22 14.85 -40.30
N LEU A 313 2.68 15.45 -39.25
CA LEU A 313 2.49 14.76 -37.96
C LEU A 313 1.03 14.33 -37.82
N GLN A 314 0.62 13.36 -38.65
CA GLN A 314 -0.46 12.46 -38.24
C GLN A 314 0.02 11.76 -36.97
N ARG A 315 -0.45 12.25 -35.82
CA ARG A 315 -0.35 11.56 -34.53
C ARG A 315 -0.96 10.17 -34.70
N LYS A 316 -0.14 9.18 -35.04
CA LYS A 316 -0.49 7.78 -34.85
C LYS A 316 -0.68 7.60 -33.36
N ALA A 317 -1.94 7.56 -32.93
CA ALA A 317 -2.31 7.25 -31.57
C ALA A 317 -1.67 5.90 -31.19
N SER A 318 -0.85 5.92 -30.15
CA SER A 318 -0.31 4.70 -29.56
C SER A 318 -1.47 3.81 -29.08
N PRO A 319 -1.49 2.50 -29.36
CA PRO A 319 -2.55 1.58 -28.92
C PRO A 319 -2.69 1.44 -27.39
N ARG A 320 -1.81 2.06 -26.59
CA ARG A 320 -1.79 1.98 -25.13
C ARG A 320 -2.15 3.32 -24.48
N ARG A 321 -3.30 3.89 -24.85
CA ARG A 321 -3.82 5.03 -24.09
C ARG A 321 -4.28 4.50 -22.74
N ASN A 322 -3.72 5.03 -21.65
CA ASN A 322 -4.20 4.70 -20.30
C ASN A 322 -5.71 4.91 -20.27
N ILE A 323 -6.45 3.89 -19.83
CA ILE A 323 -7.91 3.94 -19.65
C ILE A 323 -8.28 5.10 -18.69
N HIS A 324 -7.35 5.54 -17.85
CA HIS A 324 -7.56 6.61 -16.90
C HIS A 324 -7.05 7.95 -17.43
N HIS A 325 -7.97 8.90 -17.61
CA HIS A 325 -7.64 10.30 -17.81
C HIS A 325 -7.24 10.94 -16.46
N ARG A 326 -6.03 11.50 -16.42
CA ARG A 326 -5.65 12.48 -15.39
C ARG A 326 -6.62 13.66 -15.53
N ARG A 327 -7.44 13.95 -14.51
CA ARG A 327 -8.19 15.22 -14.47
C ARG A 327 -7.20 16.36 -14.69
N ARG A 328 -7.43 17.16 -15.74
CA ARG A 328 -6.68 18.39 -15.97
C ARG A 328 -6.91 19.28 -14.75
N ILE A 329 -5.84 19.67 -14.09
CA ILE A 329 -5.85 20.81 -13.17
C ILE A 329 -5.91 22.03 -14.08
N GLU A 330 -7.08 22.68 -14.15
CA GLU A 330 -7.19 24.02 -14.72
C GLU A 330 -6.53 24.97 -13.72
N VAL A 331 -5.26 25.32 -13.98
CA VAL A 331 -4.64 26.47 -13.34
C VAL A 331 -5.18 27.68 -14.09
N GLU A 332 -6.20 28.32 -13.53
CA GLU A 332 -6.59 29.67 -13.95
C GLU A 332 -5.40 30.60 -13.62
N SER A 333 -4.64 30.93 -14.67
CA SER A 333 -3.59 31.93 -14.64
C SER A 333 -4.25 33.28 -14.77
N ASP A 334 -4.49 33.95 -13.65
CA ASP A 334 -4.96 35.34 -13.61
C ASP A 334 -3.80 36.26 -14.05
N GLY A 335 -3.77 36.56 -15.35
CA GLY A 335 -2.77 37.42 -15.96
C GLY A 335 -3.10 38.89 -15.71
N SER A 336 -2.53 39.47 -14.64
CA SER A 336 -2.45 40.93 -14.48
C SER A 336 -1.25 41.46 -15.25
N THR A 337 -1.52 42.11 -16.39
CA THR A 337 -0.58 43.00 -17.07
C THR A 337 -0.74 44.42 -16.49
N GLU A 338 0.10 44.81 -15.55
CA GLU A 338 0.28 46.23 -15.23
C GLU A 338 1.38 46.81 -16.13
N GLU A 339 0.98 47.81 -16.91
CA GLU A 339 1.85 48.54 -17.83
C GLU A 339 2.77 49.49 -17.07
N THR A 340 4.08 49.36 -17.28
CA THR A 340 5.05 50.39 -16.86
C THR A 340 5.36 51.29 -18.04
N ASP A 341 4.76 52.48 -18.03
CA ASP A 341 5.13 53.60 -18.90
C ASP A 341 6.52 54.13 -18.50
N SER A 342 7.43 54.17 -19.47
CA SER A 342 8.80 54.61 -19.32
C SER A 342 8.91 56.04 -19.82
N SER A 343 9.12 57.00 -18.92
CA SER A 343 9.52 58.35 -19.29
C SER A 343 11.00 58.37 -19.72
N GLU A 344 11.24 58.57 -21.00
CA GLU A 344 12.55 58.94 -21.55
C GLU A 344 12.98 60.33 -21.08
N ASN A 345 14.30 60.50 -20.92
CA ASN A 345 15.00 61.77 -20.84
C ASN A 345 16.23 61.71 -21.75
#